data_AF-A0A2X3H8Q9-F1
#
_entry.id   AF-A0A2X3H8Q9-F1
#
_cell.length_a   1.000
_cell.length_b   1.000
_cell.length_c   1.000
_cell.angle_alpha   90.00
_cell.angle_beta   90.00
_cell.angle_gamma   90.00
#
_symmetry.space_group_name_H-M   'P 1'
#
loop_
_entity.id
_entity.type
_entity.pdbx_description
1 polymer ?
#
loop_
_entity_poly.entity_id
_entity_poly.type
_entity_poly.pdbx_seq_one_letter_code
_entity_poly.pdbx_strand_id
1 'polypeptide(L)' 'MKNLEEKTIREETIFKGRVVSLAVADVRLPNGETGKRELVRHPGAVAIIPLHMMVKL' A
#
# COMPACT_ATOMS: atom_id res chain seq x y z
N MET A 1 -3.19 23.80 -3.74
CA MET A 1 -3.30 22.61 -2.87
C MET A 1 -2.15 22.63 -1.88
N LYS A 2 -2.38 22.30 -0.59
CA LYS A 2 -1.28 22.09 0.37
C LYS A 2 -0.53 20.81 -0.02
N ASN A 3 0.80 20.81 0.15
CA ASN A 3 1.58 19.59 -0.01
C ASN A 3 1.28 18.65 1.17
N LEU A 4 0.72 17.47 0.87
CA LEU A 4 0.37 16.42 1.84
C LEU A 4 1.31 15.20 1.74
N GLU A 5 2.43 15.35 1.03
CA GLU A 5 3.43 14.31 0.88
C GLU A 5 4.08 13.99 2.23
N GLU A 6 4.13 12.71 2.57
CA GLU A 6 4.90 12.18 3.69
C GLU A 6 6.13 11.46 3.15
N LYS A 7 7.32 11.84 3.61
CA LYS A 7 8.58 11.24 3.15
C LYS A 7 9.04 10.15 4.09
N THR A 8 9.20 8.92 3.61
CA THR A 8 9.82 7.83 4.38
C THR A 8 11.27 8.19 4.72
N ILE A 9 11.61 8.12 6.00
CA ILE A 9 12.95 8.41 6.54
C ILE A 9 13.67 7.10 6.86
N ARG A 10 12.94 6.14 7.43
CA ARG A 10 13.44 4.81 7.82
C ARG A 10 12.32 3.80 7.68
N GLU A 11 12.67 2.56 7.37
CA GLU A 11 11.72 1.45 7.35
C GLU A 11 12.37 0.21 7.98
N GLU A 12 11.58 -0.54 8.74
CA GLU A 12 11.99 -1.79 9.35
C GLU A 12 10.98 -2.89 9.00
N THR A 13 11.47 -3.97 8.40
CA THR A 13 10.64 -5.17 8.15
C THR A 13 10.52 -5.96 9.44
N ILE A 14 9.29 -6.13 9.93
CA ILE A 14 9.00 -6.84 11.18
C ILE A 14 8.48 -8.26 10.95
N PHE A 15 8.01 -8.56 9.74
CA PHE A 15 7.54 -9.91 9.37
C PHE A 15 7.71 -10.16 7.87
N LYS A 16 8.14 -11.38 7.51
CA LYS A 16 8.27 -11.82 6.12
C LYS A 16 7.58 -13.16 5.93
N GLY A 17 6.35 -13.12 5.43
CA GLY A 17 5.55 -14.30 5.11
C GLY A 17 5.61 -14.67 3.64
N ARG A 18 4.89 -15.73 3.28
CA ARG A 18 4.78 -16.21 1.89
C ARG A 18 3.91 -15.32 1.00
N VAL A 19 2.88 -14.71 1.56
CA VAL A 19 1.89 -13.90 0.82
C VAL A 19 2.08 -12.41 1.05
N VAL A 20 2.46 -12.01 2.26
CA VAL A 20 2.66 -10.61 2.65
C VAL A 20 3.93 -10.46 3.49
N SER A 21 4.49 -9.25 3.47
CA SER A 21 5.49 -8.79 4.45
C SER A 21 5.00 -7.54 5.16
N LEU A 22 5.31 -7.42 6.44
CA LEU A 22 4.92 -6.27 7.27
C LEU A 22 6.13 -5.41 7.58
N ALA A 23 5.96 -4.10 7.54
CA ALA A 23 6.99 -3.14 7.90
C ALA A 23 6.42 -1.99 8.74
N VAL A 24 7.26 -1.40 9.57
CA VAL A 24 6.99 -0.13 10.25
C VAL A 24 7.91 0.92 9.66
N ALA A 25 7.33 2.00 9.15
CA ALA A 25 8.07 3.13 8.57
C ALA A 25 7.97 4.37 9.46
N ASP A 26 9.12 5.03 9.65
CA ASP A 26 9.18 6.39 10.19
C ASP A 26 9.07 7.37 9.01
N VAL A 27 8.15 8.32 9.09
CA VAL A 27 7.85 9.29 8.03
C VAL A 27 8.00 10.73 8.53
N ARG A 28 8.45 11.63 7.66
CA ARG A 28 8.41 13.08 7.88
C ARG A 28 7.06 13.59 7.38
N LEU A 29 6.29 14.19 8.28
CA LEU A 29 5.02 14.82 7.98
C LEU A 29 5.22 16.22 7.35
N PRO A 30 4.22 16.78 6.63
CA PRO A 30 4.32 18.10 6.02
C PRO A 30 4.61 19.24 7.01
N ASN A 31 4.25 19.08 8.28
CA ASN A 31 4.53 20.03 9.35
C ASN A 31 5.97 19.92 9.92
N GLY A 32 6.78 19.01 9.38
CA GLY A 32 8.14 18.77 9.85
C GLY A 32 8.23 17.78 11.02
N GLU A 33 7.13 17.31 11.58
CA GLU A 33 7.15 16.30 12.66
C GLU A 33 7.38 14.89 12.10
N THR A 34 7.60 13.93 13.00
CA THR A 34 7.75 12.52 12.64
C THR A 34 6.52 11.71 13.05
N GLY A 35 6.13 10.77 12.19
CA GLY A 35 5.05 9.82 12.45
C GLY A 35 5.48 8.40 12.13
N LYS A 36 4.67 7.43 12.56
CA LYS A 36 4.83 6.01 12.20
C LYS A 36 3.72 5.56 11.25
N ARG A 37 4.06 4.64 10.34
CA ARG A 37 3.13 3.96 9.44
C ARG A 37 3.37 2.47 9.50
N GLU A 38 2.31 1.70 9.74
CA GLU A 38 2.32 0.25 9.61
C GLU A 38 1.94 -0.12 8.18
N LEU A 39 2.77 -0.91 7.52
CA LEU A 39 2.67 -1.21 6.11
C LEU A 39 2.45 -2.71 5.90
N VAL A 40 1.39 -3.07 5.18
CA VAL A 40 1.19 -4.41 4.62
C VAL A 40 1.64 -4.40 3.17
N ARG A 41 2.80 -5.00 2.88
CA ARG A 41 3.29 -5.14 1.51
C ARG A 41 2.67 -6.40 0.90
N HIS A 42 1.83 -6.18 -0.11
CA HIS A 42 1.14 -7.22 -0.87
C HIS A 42 1.69 -7.27 -2.31
N PRO A 43 1.87 -8.46 -2.92
CA PRO A 43 2.38 -8.61 -4.30
C PRO A 43 1.48 -7.99 -5.39
N GLY A 44 0.32 -7.47 -5.01
CA GLY A 44 -0.71 -6.98 -5.92
C GLY A 44 -1.72 -8.08 -6.26
N ALA A 45 -2.84 -7.66 -6.80
CA ALA A 45 -3.93 -8.54 -7.22
C ALA A 45 -4.53 -8.03 -8.53
N VAL A 46 -5.27 -8.91 -9.20
CA VAL A 46 -6.05 -8.58 -10.40
C VAL A 46 -7.49 -9.04 -10.22
N ALA A 47 -8.41 -8.33 -10.86
CA ALA A 47 -9.82 -8.70 -10.94
C ALA A 47 -10.23 -8.86 -12.41
N ILE A 48 -11.15 -9.78 -12.68
CA ILE A 48 -11.70 -10.04 -14.01
C ILE A 48 -13.20 -9.84 -13.94
N ILE A 49 -13.75 -9.10 -14.92
CA ILE A 49 -15.20 -8.97 -15.11
C ILE A 49 -15.59 -9.83 -16.32
N PRO A 50 -16.15 -11.03 -16.10
CA PRO A 50 -16.59 -11.88 -17.20
C PRO A 50 -17.86 -11.33 -17.84
N LEU A 51 -17.88 -11.25 -19.16
CA LEU A 51 -19.06 -10.87 -19.94
C LEU A 51 -19.65 -12.10 -20.62
N HIS A 52 -20.94 -12.36 -20.39
CA HIS A 52 -21.68 -13.40 -21.09
C HIS A 52 -22.46 -12.78 -22.25
N MET A 53 -22.27 -13.28 -23.48
CA MET A 53 -23.05 -12.85 -24.63
C MET A 53 -24.29 -13.73 -24.79
N MET A 54 -25.49 -13.17 -24.57
CA MET A 54 -26.73 -13.77 -25.07
C MET A 54 -26.91 -13.36 -26.54
N VAL A 55 -26.84 -14.33 -27.45
CA VAL A 55 -27.35 -14.17 -28.82
C VAL A 55 -28.87 -14.34 -28.74
N LYS A 56 -29.62 -13.27 -29.03
CA LYS A 56 -31.06 -13.39 -29.29
C LYS A 56 -31.23 -14.01 -30.67
N LEU A 57 -31.87 -15.19 -30.72
CA LEU A 57 -32.42 -15.79 -31.93
C LEU A 57 -33.60 -14.96 -32.46
#